data_AF-A0A955XJ99-F1
#
_entry.id   AF-A0A955XJ99-F1
#
_cell.length_a   1.000
_cell.length_b   1.000
_cell.length_c   1.000
_cell.angle_alpha   90.00
_cell.angle_beta   90.00
_cell.angle_gamma   90.00
#
_symmetry.space_group_name_H-M   'P 1'
#
loop_
_entity.id
_entity.type
_entity.pdbx_description
1 polymer ?
#
loop_
_entity_poly.entity_id
_entity_poly.type
_entity_poly.pdbx_seq_one_letter_code
_entity_poly.pdbx_strand_id
1 'polypeptide(L)' 'MSRGGLGLTGVPTAQLTALLRLLYQGRVPLPVSRSGLLSMGLHPLADEADVLLGLDDRAARAVLVAVIAERRTVEGRAG' A
#
# COMPACT_ATOMS: atom_id res chain seq x y z
N MET A 1 -8.83 -16.73 8.82
CA MET A 1 -7.56 -16.88 9.56
C MET A 1 -6.43 -16.60 8.58
N SER A 2 -6.00 -15.34 8.47
CA SER A 2 -4.83 -14.98 7.64
C SER A 2 -3.60 -15.63 8.27
N ARG A 3 -2.91 -16.50 7.53
CA ARG A 3 -1.52 -16.84 7.85
C ARG A 3 -0.74 -15.53 7.85
N GLY A 4 0.07 -15.31 8.87
CA GLY A 4 0.81 -14.06 9.07
C GLY A 4 1.63 -13.68 7.84
N GLY A 5 1.06 -12.80 7.01
CA GLY A 5 1.80 -12.06 6.00
C GLY A 5 2.64 -10.99 6.68
N LEU A 6 3.70 -10.54 6.01
CA LEU A 6 4.52 -9.44 6.50
C LEU A 6 3.76 -8.11 6.44
N GLY A 7 2.52 -8.10 5.95
CA GLY A 7 1.72 -6.90 5.81
C GLY A 7 2.36 -5.96 4.79
N LEU A 8 2.20 -4.66 5.02
CA LEU A 8 2.89 -3.66 4.21
C LEU A 8 4.41 -3.76 4.30
N THR A 9 5.01 -4.47 5.27
CA THR A 9 6.48 -4.65 5.34
C THR A 9 7.02 -5.59 4.27
N GLY A 10 6.21 -6.55 3.80
CA GLY A 10 6.59 -7.46 2.71
C GLY A 10 6.47 -6.87 1.31
N VAL A 11 5.75 -5.75 1.16
CA VAL A 11 5.53 -5.09 -0.14
C VAL A 11 6.73 -4.20 -0.50
N PRO A 12 7.30 -4.29 -1.72
CA PRO A 12 8.38 -3.41 -2.14
C PRO A 12 7.98 -1.92 -2.13
N THR A 13 8.89 -1.04 -1.70
CA THR A 13 8.63 0.43 -1.61
C THR A 13 8.20 1.03 -2.95
N ALA A 14 8.70 0.49 -4.07
CA ALA A 14 8.31 0.90 -5.41
C ALA A 14 6.81 0.66 -5.68
N GLN A 15 6.24 -0.44 -5.21
CA GLN A 15 4.81 -0.74 -5.37
C GLN A 15 3.95 0.15 -4.47
N LEU A 16 4.38 0.40 -3.23
CA LEU A 16 3.73 1.36 -2.33
C LEU A 16 3.69 2.76 -2.96
N THR A 17 4.79 3.18 -3.57
CA THR A 17 4.89 4.47 -4.28
C THR A 17 4.00 4.51 -5.53
N ALA A 18 3.91 3.41 -6.29
CA ALA A 18 3.04 3.31 -7.45
C ALA A 18 1.56 3.44 -7.04
N LEU A 19 1.13 2.72 -6.00
CA LEU A 19 -0.23 2.83 -5.48
C LEU A 19 -0.55 4.25 -4.99
N LEU A 20 0.38 4.87 -4.26
CA LEU A 20 0.22 6.26 -3.78
C LEU A 20 0.02 7.23 -4.95
N ARG A 21 0.78 7.08 -6.04
CA ARG A 21 0.61 7.89 -7.26
C ARG A 21 -0.76 7.68 -7.90
N LEU A 22 -1.24 6.45 -7.99
CA LEU A 22 -2.56 6.15 -8.54
C LEU A 22 -3.69 6.75 -7.68
N LEU A 23 -3.55 6.75 -6.35
CA LEU A 23 -4.49 7.42 -5.45
C LEU A 23 -4.55 8.93 -5.73
N TYR A 24 -3.39 9.60 -5.82
CA TYR A 24 -3.33 11.02 -6.15
C TYR A 24 -3.92 11.34 -7.53
N GLN A 25 -3.84 10.41 -8.47
CA GLN A 25 -4.42 10.55 -9.81
C GLN A 25 -5.92 10.23 -9.85
N GLY A 26 -6.53 9.81 -8.74
CA GLY A 26 -7.94 9.37 -8.71
C GLY A 26 -8.20 8.09 -9.51
N ARG A 27 -7.17 7.26 -9.72
CA ARG A 27 -7.23 6.04 -10.54
C ARG A 27 -7.46 4.76 -9.75
N VAL A 28 -7.57 4.86 -8.43
CA VAL A 28 -7.83 3.72 -7.55
C VAL A 28 -9.32 3.68 -7.23
N PRO A 29 -10.01 2.56 -7.48
CA PRO A 29 -11.36 2.35 -6.98
C PRO A 29 -11.41 2.43 -5.46
N LEU A 30 -12.35 3.21 -4.93
CA LEU A 30 -12.53 3.44 -3.50
C LEU A 30 -13.92 2.94 -3.04
N PRO A 31 -14.06 2.44 -1.80
CA PRO A 31 -12.98 2.16 -0.85
C PRO A 31 -12.02 1.11 -1.42
N VAL A 32 -10.75 1.15 -1.00
CA VAL A 32 -9.72 0.24 -1.51
C VAL A 32 -10.21 -1.20 -1.35
N SER A 33 -10.24 -1.94 -2.45
CA SER A 33 -10.77 -3.30 -2.47
C SER A 33 -9.75 -4.26 -3.08
N ARG A 34 -9.81 -5.51 -2.63
CA ARG A 34 -8.93 -6.58 -3.13
C ARG A 34 -9.12 -6.77 -4.63
N SER A 35 -10.37 -6.81 -5.11
CA SER A 35 -10.69 -6.89 -6.53
C SER A 35 -10.18 -5.69 -7.32
N GLY A 36 -10.29 -4.48 -6.77
CA GLY A 36 -9.71 -3.27 -7.36
C GLY A 36 -8.21 -3.37 -7.54
N LEU A 37 -7.47 -3.78 -6.50
CA LEU A 37 -6.02 -3.97 -6.56
C LEU A 37 -5.62 -5.01 -7.61
N LEU A 38 -6.31 -6.16 -7.65
CA LEU A 38 -6.07 -7.21 -8.65
C LEU A 38 -6.32 -6.71 -10.08
N SER A 39 -7.41 -5.98 -10.31
CA SER A 39 -7.74 -5.43 -11.63
C SER A 39 -6.72 -4.41 -12.15
N MET A 40 -5.98 -3.76 -11.24
CA MET A 40 -4.89 -2.84 -11.57
C MET A 40 -3.53 -3.53 -11.68
N GLY A 41 -3.47 -4.86 -11.55
CA GLY A 41 -2.23 -5.63 -11.58
C GLY A 41 -1.42 -5.59 -10.28
N LEU A 42 -1.96 -5.00 -9.20
CA LEU A 42 -1.29 -4.82 -7.90
C LEU A 42 -1.43 -6.07 -7.01
N HIS A 43 -1.04 -7.25 -7.52
CA HIS A 43 -1.23 -8.54 -6.85
C HIS A 43 -0.55 -8.61 -5.46
N PRO A 44 0.71 -8.18 -5.27
CA PRO A 44 1.34 -8.26 -3.94
C PRO A 44 0.65 -7.40 -2.90
N LEU A 45 0.04 -6.28 -3.31
CA LEU A 45 -0.79 -5.45 -2.44
C LEU A 45 -2.13 -6.14 -2.13
N ALA A 46 -2.73 -6.81 -3.11
CA ALA A 46 -3.96 -7.57 -2.88
C ALA A 46 -3.76 -8.74 -1.90
N ASP A 47 -2.57 -9.33 -1.87
CA ASP A 47 -2.24 -10.48 -1.04
C ASP A 47 -1.74 -10.10 0.36
N GLU A 48 -0.89 -9.07 0.47
CA GLU A 48 -0.20 -8.72 1.71
C GLU A 48 -0.78 -7.49 2.42
N ALA A 49 -1.52 -6.62 1.73
CA ALA A 49 -1.94 -5.33 2.25
C ALA A 49 -3.39 -5.30 2.77
N ASP A 50 -3.78 -6.30 3.56
CA ASP A 50 -5.13 -6.37 4.17
C ASP A 50 -5.49 -5.09 4.94
N VAL A 51 -4.51 -4.41 5.56
CA VAL A 51 -4.68 -3.13 6.28
C VAL A 51 -5.18 -1.98 5.38
N LEU A 52 -4.97 -2.06 4.06
CA LEU A 52 -5.46 -1.05 3.13
C LEU A 52 -6.91 -1.28 2.73
N LEU A 53 -7.45 -2.49 2.89
CA LEU A 53 -8.78 -2.82 2.41
C LEU A 53 -9.85 -2.09 3.22
N GLY A 54 -10.82 -1.50 2.51
CA GLY A 54 -11.89 -0.69 3.10
C GLY A 54 -11.51 0.77 3.37
N LEU A 55 -10.24 1.16 3.21
CA LEU A 55 -9.83 2.54 3.41
C LEU A 55 -10.37 3.46 2.30
N ASP A 56 -10.81 4.65 2.70
CA ASP A 56 -11.08 5.75 1.77
C ASP A 56 -9.78 6.38 1.24
N ASP A 57 -9.90 7.34 0.32
CA ASP A 57 -8.76 8.01 -0.29
C ASP A 57 -7.80 8.60 0.76
N ARG A 58 -8.37 9.29 1.76
CA ARG A 58 -7.59 10.03 2.76
C ARG A 58 -6.82 9.07 3.66
N ALA A 59 -7.49 8.04 4.15
CA ALA A 59 -6.90 7.04 5.02
C ALA A 59 -5.83 6.22 4.27
N ALA A 60 -6.11 5.77 3.04
CA ALA A 60 -5.15 5.03 2.23
C ALA A 60 -3.88 5.86 1.95
N ARG A 61 -4.03 7.14 1.59
CA ARG A 61 -2.89 8.06 1.41
C ARG A 61 -2.09 8.24 2.70
N ALA A 62 -2.76 8.44 3.82
CA ALA A 62 -2.10 8.63 5.12
C ALA A 62 -1.23 7.41 5.49
N VAL A 63 -1.78 6.20 5.36
CA VAL A 63 -1.05 4.95 5.64
C VAL A 63 0.16 4.81 4.71
N LEU A 64 0.00 5.00 3.41
CA LEU A 64 1.09 4.85 2.44
C LEU A 64 2.20 5.88 2.66
N VAL A 65 1.85 7.14 2.92
CA VAL A 65 2.83 8.20 3.23
C VAL A 65 3.61 7.85 4.50
N ALA A 66 2.93 7.43 5.56
CA ALA A 66 3.57 7.05 6.81
C ALA A 66 4.58 5.90 6.63
N VAL A 67 4.16 4.82 5.98
CA VAL A 67 5.03 3.63 5.75
C VAL A 67 6.24 3.98 4.87
N ILE A 68 6.04 4.76 3.81
CA ILE A 68 7.15 5.17 2.93
C ILE A 68 8.14 6.07 3.70
N ALA A 69 7.64 7.01 4.51
CA ALA A 69 8.48 7.90 5.31
C ALA A 69 9.29 7.14 6.37
N GLU A 70 8.66 6.18 7.05
CA GLU A 70 9.32 5.32 8.04
C GLU A 70 10.47 4.53 7.40
N ARG A 71 10.23 3.91 6.24
CA ARG A 71 11.26 3.15 5.51
C ARG A 71 12.46 4.00 5.11
N ARG A 72 12.22 5.20 4.57
CA ARG A 72 13.30 6.13 4.20
C ARG A 72 14.12 6.57 5.41
N THR A 73 13.47 6.73 6.56
CA THR A 73 14.16 7.07 7.80
C THR A 73 15.05 5.93 8.27
N VAL A 74 14.61 4.68 8.12
CA VAL A 74 15.42 3.49 8.45
C VAL A 74 16.60 3.34 7.49
N GLU A 75 16.37 3.46 6.17
CA GLU A 75 17.42 3.39 5.15
C GLU A 75 18.48 4.49 5.36
N GLY A 76 18.07 5.71 5.69
CA GLY A 76 18.97 6.82 5.98
C GLY A 76 19.74 6.73 7.29
N ARG A 77 19.39 5.80 8.19
CA ARG A 77 20.15 5.49 9.43
C ARG A 77 21.13 4.33 9.26
N ALA A 78 21.01 3.56 8.18
CA ALA A 78 21.84 2.40 7.88
C ALA A 78 23.03 2.72 6.95
N GLY A 79 23.10 3.94 6.42
CA GLY A 79 24.24 4.49 5.70
C GLY A 79 24.98 5.52 6.54
#